data_AF-A0A0R3TDW7-F1
#
_entry.id   AF-A0A0R3TDW7-F1
#
_cell.length_a   1.000
_cell.length_b   1.000
_cell.length_c   1.000
_cell.angle_alpha   90.00
_cell.angle_beta   90.00
_cell.angle_gamma   90.00
#
_symmetry.space_group_name_H-M   'P 1'
#
loop_
_entity.id
_entity.type
_entity.pdbx_description
1 polymer ?
#
loop_
_entity_poly.entity_id
_entity_poly.type
_entity_poly.pdbx_seq_one_letter_code
_entity_poly.pdbx_strand_id
1 'polypeptide(L)'
;LFPQLIGNSRSLVGSYFSFVSPTQSFVRNYKTEERLRLRCRDCFFERRDNRLYVECKTHARHRQAQIMSEPRTPWKFRRKIWKHVKWS
;
A
#
# COMPACT_ATOMS: atom_id res chain seq x y z
N LEU A 1 -33.32 -34.65 59.36
CA LEU A 1 -32.16 -34.11 58.61
C LEU A 1 -32.71 -33.06 57.64
N PHE A 2 -32.73 -31.80 58.07
CA PHE A 2 -32.97 -30.61 57.24
C PHE A 2 -31.62 -30.18 56.59
N PRO A 3 -31.58 -29.25 55.62
CA PRO A 3 -32.58 -28.87 54.63
C PRO A 3 -31.98 -28.72 53.20
N GLN A 4 -32.88 -28.42 52.27
CA GLN A 4 -32.67 -27.92 50.92
C GLN A 4 -31.57 -26.85 50.81
N LEU A 5 -30.76 -26.96 49.74
CA LEU A 5 -29.68 -26.04 49.43
C LEU A 5 -30.21 -24.71 48.89
N ILE A 6 -29.78 -23.63 49.55
CA ILE A 6 -30.00 -22.24 49.15
C ILE A 6 -28.84 -21.81 48.22
N GLY A 7 -29.20 -21.26 47.06
CA GLY A 7 -28.52 -20.29 46.17
C GLY A 7 -26.98 -20.22 46.08
N ASN A 8 -26.44 -20.05 44.86
CA ASN A 8 -26.22 -18.70 44.34
C ASN A 8 -25.69 -18.70 42.89
N SER A 9 -26.20 -17.75 42.11
CA SER A 9 -25.49 -16.95 41.08
C SER A 9 -24.48 -17.64 40.16
N ARG A 10 -24.84 -17.75 38.88
CA ARG A 10 -24.28 -16.99 37.75
C ARG A 10 -24.58 -17.80 36.50
N SER A 11 -25.57 -17.32 35.74
CA SER A 11 -25.80 -17.73 34.36
C SER A 11 -24.48 -17.58 33.62
N LEU A 12 -23.77 -18.68 33.40
CA LEU A 12 -22.73 -18.75 32.40
C LEU A 12 -23.46 -18.70 31.07
N VAL A 13 -23.74 -17.47 30.62
CA VAL A 13 -24.06 -17.20 29.24
C VAL A 13 -22.79 -17.56 28.48
N GLY A 14 -22.68 -18.84 28.11
CA GLY A 14 -21.71 -19.33 27.14
C GLY A 14 -22.06 -18.73 25.80
N SER A 15 -21.77 -17.43 25.64
CA SER A 15 -21.74 -16.79 24.35
C SER A 15 -20.48 -17.31 23.68
N TYR A 16 -20.65 -18.41 22.93
CA TYR A 16 -19.65 -18.90 22.00
C TYR A 16 -19.46 -17.81 20.95
N PHE A 17 -18.62 -16.81 21.24
CA PHE A 17 -18.10 -15.92 20.24
C PHE A 17 -17.32 -16.81 19.27
N SER A 18 -17.97 -17.15 18.15
CA SER A 18 -17.31 -17.75 17.02
C SER A 18 -16.23 -16.77 16.59
N PHE A 19 -14.98 -17.08 16.92
CA PHE A 19 -13.83 -16.38 16.39
C PHE A 19 -13.79 -16.65 14.88
N VAL A 20 -14.50 -15.82 14.12
CA VAL A 20 -14.34 -15.78 12.66
C VAL A 20 -12.97 -15.19 12.42
N SER A 21 -11.97 -16.05 12.23
CA SER A 21 -10.64 -15.63 11.78
C SER A 21 -10.81 -14.89 10.45
N PRO A 22 -10.49 -13.58 10.38
CA PRO A 22 -10.54 -12.88 9.11
C PRO A 22 -9.51 -13.51 8.19
N THR A 23 -9.97 -14.12 7.10
CA THR A 23 -9.08 -14.58 6.03
C THR A 23 -8.40 -13.35 5.45
N GLN A 24 -7.14 -13.14 5.85
CA GLN A 24 -6.36 -11.97 5.45
C GLN A 24 -6.05 -12.10 3.95
N SER A 25 -6.92 -11.51 3.11
CA SER A 25 -6.66 -11.41 1.69
C SER A 25 -5.47 -10.46 1.50
N PHE A 26 -4.30 -11.01 1.23
CA PHE A 26 -3.12 -10.20 0.91
C PHE A 26 -3.33 -9.54 -0.45
N VAL A 27 -3.95 -8.37 -0.46
CA VAL A 27 -4.02 -7.51 -1.64
C VAL A 27 -2.58 -7.13 -1.99
N ARG A 28 -2.06 -7.69 -3.08
CA ARG A 28 -0.70 -7.40 -3.55
C ARG A 28 -0.67 -5.98 -4.13
N ASN A 29 -0.18 -5.05 -3.32
CA ASN A 29 0.01 -3.65 -3.70
C ASN A 29 1.24 -3.47 -4.61
N TYR A 30 1.22 -2.44 -5.47
CA TYR A 30 2.36 -2.06 -6.30
C TYR A 30 3.55 -1.61 -5.43
N LYS A 31 4.77 -1.99 -5.82
CA LYS A 31 5.96 -1.37 -5.23
C LYS A 31 6.18 0.01 -5.86
N THR A 32 6.09 1.06 -5.05
CA THR A 32 6.33 2.41 -5.54
C THR A 32 7.84 2.68 -5.63
N GLU A 33 8.33 3.11 -6.79
CA GLU A 33 9.75 3.26 -7.11
C GLU A 33 10.01 4.54 -7.91
N GLU A 34 11.19 5.15 -7.73
CA GLU A 34 11.61 6.31 -8.52
C GLU A 34 11.95 5.91 -9.97
N ARG A 35 12.65 4.77 -10.13
CA ARG A 35 13.05 4.21 -11.42
C ARG A 35 12.42 2.85 -11.65
N LEU A 36 11.44 2.82 -12.54
CA LEU A 36 10.75 1.61 -12.96
C LEU A 36 11.63 0.74 -13.86
N ARG A 37 11.59 -0.59 -13.66
CA ARG A 37 12.33 -1.56 -14.47
C ARG A 37 11.51 -2.81 -14.73
N LEU A 38 11.60 -3.34 -15.95
CA LEU A 38 11.04 -4.64 -16.32
C LEU A 38 11.92 -5.76 -15.75
N ARG A 39 11.31 -6.78 -15.12
CA ARG A 39 12.04 -7.87 -14.45
C ARG A 39 11.92 -9.21 -15.18
N CYS A 40 10.89 -9.38 -16.02
CA CYS A 40 10.69 -10.54 -16.86
C CYS A 40 10.11 -10.12 -18.23
N ARG A 41 9.94 -11.09 -19.13
CA ARG A 41 9.43 -10.86 -20.50
C ARG A 41 7.97 -10.40 -20.54
N ASP A 42 7.18 -10.80 -19.54
CA ASP A 42 5.77 -10.43 -19.44
C ASP A 42 5.54 -9.07 -18.75
N CYS A 43 6.62 -8.41 -18.32
CA CYS A 43 6.53 -7.06 -17.78
C CYS A 43 6.40 -6.04 -18.92
N PHE A 44 5.50 -5.08 -18.77
CA PHE A 44 5.33 -3.97 -19.70
C PHE A 44 5.05 -2.66 -18.97
N PHE A 45 5.34 -1.54 -19.64
CA PHE A 45 5.02 -0.21 -19.13
C PHE A 45 3.59 0.17 -19.48
N GLU A 46 2.92 0.82 -18.54
CA GLU A 46 1.57 1.36 -18.75
C GLU A 46 1.44 2.71 -18.05
N ARG A 47 0.77 3.67 -18.70
CA ARG A 47 0.55 5.00 -18.14
C ARG A 47 -0.94 5.21 -17.90
N ARG A 48 -1.30 5.48 -16.64
CA ARG A 48 -2.68 5.72 -16.19
C ARG A 48 -2.68 6.94 -15.26
N ASP A 49 -3.61 7.86 -15.43
CA ASP A 49 -3.75 9.07 -14.60
C ASP A 49 -2.43 9.86 -14.44
N ASN A 50 -1.69 10.02 -15.53
CA ASN A 50 -0.36 10.66 -15.59
C ASN A 50 0.74 9.99 -14.74
N ARG A 51 0.50 8.81 -14.17
CA ARG A 51 1.47 8.00 -13.43
C ARG A 51 1.94 6.82 -14.28
N LEU A 52 3.25 6.59 -14.31
CA LEU A 52 3.82 5.42 -14.99
C LEU A 52 3.81 4.20 -14.08
N TYR A 53 3.50 3.04 -14.64
CA TYR A 53 3.47 1.75 -13.96
C TYR A 53 4.28 0.71 -14.73
N VAL A 54 4.73 -0.32 -14.02
CA VAL A 54 5.11 -1.61 -14.61
C VAL A 54 4.03 -2.59 -14.24
N GLU A 55 3.41 -3.19 -15.24
CA GLU A 55 2.49 -4.30 -15.08
C GLU A 55 3.15 -5.62 -15.39
N CYS A 56 2.58 -6.70 -14.87
CA CYS A 56 3.03 -8.06 -15.15
C CYS A 56 1.84 -9.03 -15.01
N LYS A 57 1.56 -9.77 -16.08
CA LYS A 57 0.47 -10.76 -16.09
C LYS A 57 0.82 -12.02 -15.29
N THR A 58 2.10 -12.42 -15.32
CA THR A 58 2.58 -13.67 -14.73
C THR A 58 2.95 -13.55 -13.26
N HIS A 59 3.58 -12.43 -12.87
CA HIS A 59 4.13 -12.24 -11.52
C HIS A 59 3.69 -10.91 -10.92
N ALA A 60 2.68 -10.94 -10.05
CA ALA A 60 2.20 -9.74 -9.35
C ALA A 60 3.29 -9.00 -8.55
N ARG A 61 4.35 -9.69 -8.09
CA ARG A 61 5.48 -9.07 -7.37
C ARG A 61 6.34 -8.13 -8.23
N HIS A 62 6.19 -8.17 -9.56
CA HIS A 62 6.90 -7.29 -10.48
C HIS A 62 6.17 -5.96 -10.71
N ARG A 63 4.91 -5.86 -10.24
CA ARG A 63 4.10 -4.66 -10.38
C ARG A 63 4.74 -3.50 -9.62
N GLN A 64 5.04 -2.43 -10.33
CA GLN A 64 5.66 -1.23 -9.77
C GLN A 64 4.88 0.02 -10.19
N ALA A 65 4.95 1.08 -9.39
CA ALA A 65 4.32 2.36 -9.67
C ALA A 65 5.33 3.51 -9.49
N GLN A 66 5.28 4.50 -10.36
CA GLN A 66 6.13 5.68 -10.25
C GLN A 66 5.83 6.44 -8.96
N ILE A 67 6.85 7.03 -8.32
CA ILE A 67 6.63 8.01 -7.26
C ILE A 67 6.02 9.29 -7.86
N MET A 68 4.86 9.71 -7.34
CA MET A 68 4.17 10.95 -7.77
C MET A 68 4.43 12.14 -6.83
N SER A 69 5.28 11.98 -5.81
CA SER A 69 5.55 13.08 -4.89
C SER A 69 6.25 14.22 -5.60
N GLU A 70 5.85 15.44 -5.26
CA GLU A 70 6.61 16.63 -5.57
C GLU A 70 8.06 16.44 -5.08
N PRO A 71 9.09 16.80 -5.87
CA PRO A 71 10.46 16.61 -5.46
C PRO A 71 10.68 17.25 -4.09
N ARG A 72 11.25 16.50 -3.13
CA ARG A 72 11.47 16.92 -1.72
C ARG A 72 12.15 18.29 -1.58
N THR A 73 12.87 18.68 -2.62
CA THR A 73 13.30 20.05 -2.85
C THR A 73 12.66 20.52 -4.16
N PRO A 74 11.81 21.56 -4.17
CA PRO A 74 11.50 22.23 -5.42
C PRO A 74 12.84 22.61 -6.05
N TRP A 75 12.98 22.41 -7.37
CA TRP A 75 14.20 22.73 -8.10
C TRP A 75 14.54 24.21 -7.90
N LYS A 76 15.28 24.54 -6.84
CA LYS A 76 15.96 25.81 -6.72
C LYS A 76 17.09 25.71 -7.72
N PHE A 77 16.85 26.17 -8.95
CA PHE A 77 17.92 26.43 -9.90
C PHE A 77 19.06 27.10 -9.12
N ARG A 78 20.20 26.41 -8.99
CA ARG A 78 21.33 26.92 -8.19
C ARG A 78 21.82 28.28 -8.69
N ARG A 79 21.47 28.64 -9.94
CA ARG A 79 21.87 29.88 -10.60
C ARG A 79 20.63 30.63 -11.08
N LYS A 80 20.59 31.94 -10.82
CA LYS A 80 19.59 32.85 -11.41
C LYS A 80 19.87 32.93 -12.91
N ILE A 81 19.05 32.28 -13.74
CA ILE A 81 19.18 32.23 -15.22
C ILE A 81 19.30 33.65 -15.80
N TRP A 82 18.57 34.61 -15.24
CA TRP A 82 18.57 36.03 -15.61
C TRP A 82 19.93 36.72 -15.57
N LYS A 83 20.93 36.19 -14.85
CA LYS A 83 22.26 36.81 -14.76
C LYS A 83 23.20 36.45 -15.92
N HIS A 84 22.86 35.44 -16.72
CA HIS A 84 23.77 34.89 -17.74
C HIS A 84 23.21 34.91 -19.16
N VAL A 85 21.93 35.27 -19.34
CA VAL A 85 21.38 35.46 -20.69
C VAL A 85 21.50 36.94 -21.04
N LYS A 86 22.53 37.28 -21.81
CA LYS A 86 22.57 38.54 -22.56
C LYS A 86 21.75 38.29 -23.82
N TRP A 87 20.57 38.90 -23.90
CA TRP A 87 19.87 39.05 -25.16
C TRP A 87 20.55 40.19 -25.89
N SER A 88 21.50 39.86 -26.77
CA SER A 88 22.09 40.76 -27.75
C SER A 88 21.69 40.28 -29.13
#